data_AF-A0A2J6J719-F1
#
_entry.id   AF-A0A2J6J719-F1
#
_cell.length_a   1.000
_cell.length_b   1.000
_cell.length_c   1.000
_cell.angle_alpha   90.00
_cell.angle_beta   90.00
_cell.angle_gamma   90.00
#
_symmetry.space_group_name_H-M   'P 1'
#
loop_
_entity.id
_entity.type
_entity.pdbx_description
1 polymer ?
#
loop_
_entity_poly.entity_id
_entity_poly.type
_entity_poly.pdbx_seq_one_letter_code
_entity_poly.pdbx_strand_id
1 'polypeptide(L)'
;MNEQFKQGQVRLAEVANRYASQHGLQPETVEWVDQGYEWWLRLSTSQHTVRVVFSRDEIEAFSDGSDDSRETKIKIRNAFASLAM
;
A
#
# COMPACT_ATOMS: atom_id res chain seq x y z
N MET A 1 -3.17 16.99 -9.34
CA MET A 1 -2.53 15.81 -8.70
C MET A 1 -1.18 15.62 -9.35
N ASN A 2 -0.10 15.63 -8.56
CA ASN A 2 1.30 15.59 -9.05
C ASN A 2 1.63 14.24 -9.72
N GLU A 3 2.55 14.23 -10.68
CA GLU A 3 2.94 13.00 -11.41
C GLU A 3 3.65 12.01 -10.48
N GLN A 4 4.53 12.52 -9.60
CA GLN A 4 5.21 11.74 -8.57
C GLN A 4 4.23 11.03 -7.64
N PHE A 5 3.20 11.74 -7.17
CA PHE A 5 2.17 11.16 -6.31
C PHE A 5 1.45 9.97 -6.98
N LYS A 6 1.09 10.11 -8.27
CA LYS A 6 0.44 9.01 -9.01
C LYS A 6 1.37 7.81 -9.19
N GLN A 7 2.64 8.05 -9.52
CA GLN A 7 3.63 6.98 -9.66
C GLN A 7 3.88 6.26 -8.32
N GLY A 8 3.94 7.03 -7.23
CA GLY A 8 4.04 6.50 -5.87
C GLY A 8 2.87 5.58 -5.53
N GLN A 9 1.63 6.00 -5.83
CA GLN A 9 0.44 5.18 -5.61
C GLN A 9 0.46 3.86 -6.37
N VAL A 10 0.91 3.87 -7.63
CA VAL A 10 1.04 2.66 -8.45
C VAL A 10 2.07 1.72 -7.84
N ARG A 11 3.28 2.21 -7.55
CA ARG A 11 4.36 1.40 -6.98
C ARG A 11 4.00 0.82 -5.61
N LEU A 12 3.35 1.61 -4.74
CA LEU A 12 2.89 1.14 -3.43
C LEU A 12 1.82 0.06 -3.56
N ALA A 13 0.89 0.21 -4.50
CA ALA A 13 -0.11 -0.82 -4.79
C ALA A 13 0.53 -2.12 -5.29
N GLU A 14 1.54 -2.04 -6.16
CA GLU A 14 2.29 -3.22 -6.62
C GLU A 14 3.03 -3.92 -5.48
N VAL A 15 3.69 -3.16 -4.60
CA VAL A 15 4.37 -3.70 -3.42
C VAL A 15 3.38 -4.38 -2.49
N ALA A 16 2.24 -3.74 -2.19
CA ALA A 16 1.21 -4.32 -1.35
C ALA A 16 0.61 -5.59 -1.96
N ASN A 17 0.38 -5.62 -3.27
CA ASN A 17 -0.11 -6.82 -3.96
C ASN A 17 0.91 -7.97 -3.91
N ARG A 18 2.20 -7.65 -4.05
CA ARG A 18 3.28 -8.64 -3.89
C ARG A 18 3.31 -9.23 -2.48
N TYR A 19 3.19 -8.39 -1.44
CA TYR A 19 3.11 -8.86 -0.06
C TYR A 19 1.85 -9.69 0.19
N ALA A 20 0.69 -9.28 -0.31
CA ALA A 20 -0.54 -10.08 -0.23
C ALA A 20 -0.32 -11.48 -0.81
N SER A 21 0.26 -11.56 -2.02
CA SER A 21 0.56 -12.83 -2.69
C SER A 21 1.54 -13.70 -1.89
N GLN A 22 2.54 -13.11 -1.23
CA GLN A 22 3.47 -13.83 -0.34
C GLN A 22 2.78 -14.45 0.88
N HIS A 23 1.68 -13.86 1.33
CA HIS A 23 0.84 -14.38 2.41
C HIS A 23 -0.30 -15.28 1.91
N GLY A 24 -0.30 -15.67 0.63
CA GLY A 24 -1.36 -16.50 0.02
C GLY A 24 -2.68 -15.75 -0.21
N LEU A 25 -2.68 -14.43 -0.09
CA LEU A 25 -3.85 -13.58 -0.33
C LEU A 25 -3.83 -13.10 -1.79
N GLN A 26 -4.98 -13.23 -2.46
CA GLN A 26 -5.22 -12.64 -3.77
C GLN A 26 -6.27 -11.53 -3.62
N PRO A 27 -5.85 -10.25 -3.50
CA PRO A 27 -6.79 -9.15 -3.41
C PRO A 27 -7.58 -9.03 -4.71
N GLU A 28 -8.90 -9.09 -4.60
CA GLU A 28 -9.85 -8.90 -5.69
C GLU A 28 -9.98 -7.41 -6.04
N THR A 29 -9.85 -6.53 -5.04
CA THR A 29 -9.84 -5.09 -5.24
C THR A 29 -8.65 -4.44 -4.57
N VAL A 30 -8.07 -3.44 -5.26
CA VAL A 30 -7.01 -2.56 -4.74
C VAL A 30 -7.41 -1.13 -5.04
N GLU A 31 -7.72 -0.37 -3.99
CA GLU A 31 -8.33 0.95 -4.13
C GLU A 31 -7.61 1.98 -3.24
N TRP A 32 -7.48 3.19 -3.76
CA TRP A 32 -7.01 4.34 -3.01
C TRP A 32 -8.20 5.18 -2.54
N VAL A 33 -8.33 5.38 -1.24
CA VAL A 33 -9.36 6.23 -0.65
C VAL A 33 -8.72 7.50 -0.10
N ASP A 34 -9.13 8.65 -0.61
CA ASP A 34 -8.73 9.95 -0.09
C ASP A 34 -9.47 10.24 1.22
N GLN A 35 -8.73 10.61 2.28
CA GLN A 35 -9.26 11.04 3.57
C GLN A 35 -8.89 12.51 3.87
N GLY A 36 -8.61 13.31 2.83
CA GLY A 36 -8.20 14.71 2.94
C GLY A 36 -6.72 14.92 3.26
N TYR A 37 -6.26 14.45 4.43
CA TYR A 37 -4.85 14.58 4.86
C TYR A 37 -4.01 13.32 4.66
N GLU A 38 -4.69 12.17 4.50
CA GLU A 38 -4.09 10.86 4.36
C GLU A 38 -4.79 10.08 3.24
N TRP A 39 -4.10 9.08 2.70
CA TRP A 39 -4.62 8.19 1.67
C TRP A 39 -4.58 6.76 2.17
N TRP A 40 -5.69 6.05 2.03
CA TRP A 40 -5.78 4.66 2.41
C TRP A 40 -5.64 3.78 1.17
N LEU A 41 -4.66 2.90 1.18
CA LEU A 41 -4.60 1.77 0.27
C LEU A 41 -5.41 0.63 0.88
N ARG A 42 -6.55 0.34 0.27
CA ARG A 42 -7.45 -0.73 0.66
C ARG A 42 -7.26 -1.91 -0.29
N LEU A 43 -6.89 -3.06 0.25
CA LEU A 43 -6.86 -4.34 -0.48
C LEU A 43 -7.96 -5.24 0.08
N SER A 44 -8.89 -5.67 -0.75
CA SER A 44 -9.98 -6.55 -0.31
C SER A 44 -9.86 -7.90 -1.00
N THR A 45 -9.95 -8.98 -0.21
CA THR A 45 -10.15 -10.35 -0.68
C THR A 45 -11.55 -10.80 -0.26
N SER A 46 -11.96 -12.00 -0.67
CA SER A 46 -13.25 -12.56 -0.29
C SER A 46 -13.41 -12.79 1.23
N GLN A 47 -12.29 -12.78 1.99
CA GLN A 47 -12.27 -13.08 3.42
C GLN A 47 -11.71 -11.93 4.28
N HIS A 48 -10.89 -11.05 3.71
CA HIS A 48 -10.15 -10.04 4.47
C HIS A 48 -10.18 -8.69 3.76
N THR A 49 -10.15 -7.61 4.55
CA THR A 49 -9.87 -6.26 4.04
C THR A 49 -8.65 -5.71 4.76
N VAL A 50 -7.58 -5.47 4.02
CA VAL A 50 -6.34 -4.87 4.50
C VAL A 50 -6.40 -3.38 4.20
N ARG A 51 -6.05 -2.55 5.18
CA ARG A 51 -5.97 -1.09 5.02
C ARG A 51 -4.60 -0.64 5.45
N VAL A 52 -3.92 0.08 4.57
CA VAL A 52 -2.62 0.71 4.85
C VAL A 52 -2.77 2.21 4.62
N VAL A 53 -2.48 2.99 5.66
CA VAL A 53 -2.57 4.45 5.61
C VAL A 53 -1.23 5.01 5.14
N PHE A 54 -1.26 6.00 4.26
CA PHE A 54 -0.06 6.71 3.81
C PHE A 54 -0.30 8.23 3.80
N SER A 55 0.72 8.96 4.19
CA SER A 55 0.82 10.40 4.03
C SER A 55 1.19 10.75 2.58
N ARG A 56 0.98 12.01 2.20
CA ARG A 56 1.32 12.47 0.85
C ARG A 56 2.82 12.31 0.55
N ASP A 57 3.64 12.70 1.51
CA ASP A 57 5.10 12.64 1.43
C ASP A 57 5.59 11.18 1.28
N GLU A 58 5.03 10.25 2.07
CA GLU A 58 5.32 8.81 1.95
C GLU A 58 5.02 8.28 0.55
N ILE A 59 3.94 8.75 -0.09
CA ILE A 59 3.57 8.37 -1.45
C ILE A 59 4.53 8.98 -2.47
N GLU A 60 4.81 10.29 -2.37
CA GLU A 60 5.69 10.98 -3.31
C GLU A 60 7.14 10.48 -3.22
N ALA A 61 7.63 10.14 -2.02
CA ALA A 61 8.94 9.54 -1.80
C ALA A 61 9.08 8.16 -2.48
N PHE A 62 8.00 7.39 -2.60
CA PHE A 62 8.02 6.08 -3.25
C PHE A 62 8.05 6.16 -4.79
N SER A 63 7.87 7.35 -5.37
CA SER A 63 7.74 7.56 -6.81
C SER A 63 9.05 7.31 -7.59
N ASP A 64 10.19 7.67 -7.01
CA ASP A 64 11.52 7.52 -7.59
C ASP A 64 12.05 6.07 -7.48
N GLY A 65 11.40 5.23 -6.68
CA GLY A 65 11.84 3.86 -6.43
C GLY A 65 13.12 3.78 -5.58
N SER A 66 13.52 4.88 -4.95
CA SER A 66 14.63 4.91 -4.01
C SER A 66 14.33 3.94 -2.86
N ASP A 67 15.30 3.11 -2.49
CA ASP A 67 15.16 2.05 -1.47
C ASP A 67 14.90 2.58 -0.05
N ASP A 68 14.93 3.91 0.12
CA ASP A 68 14.81 4.64 1.39
C ASP A 68 13.47 4.42 2.12
N SER A 69 12.43 3.98 1.40
CA SER A 69 11.12 3.69 2.00
C SER A 69 11.04 2.32 2.69
N ARG A 70 12.09 1.92 3.40
CA ARG A 70 12.13 0.68 4.20
C ARG A 70 11.01 0.65 5.23
N GLU A 71 10.73 1.79 5.87
CA GLU A 71 9.64 1.93 6.84
C GLU A 71 8.27 1.69 6.19
N THR A 72 8.05 2.25 5.00
CA THR A 72 6.82 2.08 4.22
C THR A 72 6.60 0.62 3.82
N LYS A 73 7.65 -0.08 3.38
CA LYS A 73 7.60 -1.54 3.08
C LYS A 73 7.30 -2.36 4.36
N ILE A 74 7.89 -2.00 5.50
CA ILE A 74 7.62 -2.65 6.79
C ILE A 74 6.17 -2.43 7.22
N LYS A 75 5.62 -1.22 7.03
CA LYS A 75 4.22 -0.87 7.33
C LYS A 75 3.26 -1.77 6.55
N ILE A 76 3.48 -1.92 5.24
CA ILE A 76 2.73 -2.82 4.38
C ILE A 76 2.83 -4.27 4.90
N ARG A 77 4.04 -4.76 5.13
CA ARG A 77 4.27 -6.12 5.65
C ARG A 77 3.54 -6.37 6.97
N ASN A 78 3.61 -5.44 7.92
CA ASN A 78 2.95 -5.57 9.22
C ASN A 78 1.43 -5.59 9.10
N ALA A 79 0.86 -4.85 8.15
CA ALA A 79 -0.58 -4.86 7.89
C ALA A 79 -1.05 -6.25 7.42
N PHE A 80 -0.26 -6.94 6.59
CA PHE A 80 -0.56 -8.32 6.17
C PHE A 80 -0.25 -9.36 7.25
N ALA A 81 0.84 -9.21 7.99
CA ALA A 81 1.19 -10.11 9.09
C ALA A 81 0.14 -10.12 10.21
N SER A 82 -0.56 -9.00 10.42
CA SER A 82 -1.65 -8.88 11.39
C SER A 82 -2.91 -9.67 11.00
N LEU A 83 -3.01 -10.17 9.76
CA LEU A 83 -4.14 -10.97 9.28
C LEU A 83 -3.93 -12.48 9.44
N ALA A 84 -2.69 -12.91 9.71
CA ALA A 84 -2.32 -14.31 9.81
C ALA A 84 -2.47 -14.89 11.24
N MET A 85 -3.24 -14.24 12.12
CA MET A 85 -3.52 -14.70 13.50
C MET A 85 -4.93 -15.27 13.63
#